data_AF-A0A1N7DWR9-F1
#
_entry.id   AF-A0A1N7DWR9-F1
#
_cell.length_a   1.000
_cell.length_b   1.000
_cell.length_c   1.000
_cell.angle_alpha   90.00
_cell.angle_beta   90.00
_cell.angle_gamma   90.00
#
_symmetry.space_group_name_H-M   'P 1'
#
loop_
_entity.id
_entity.type
_entity.pdbx_description
1 polymer ?
#
loop_
_entity_poly.entity_id
_entity_poly.type
_entity_poly.pdbx_seq_one_letter_code
_entity_poly.pdbx_strand_id
1 'polypeptide(L)' 'MQPELASRERATDIDRLFCRECGERFEADTATDDGWRYRCPNEDCDGSGIREDLYPVEDVLPSHR' A
#
# COMPACT_ATOMS: atom_id res chain seq x y z
N MET A 1 22.24 -27.63 14.42
CA MET A 1 22.12 -26.88 13.16
C MET A 1 20.78 -26.15 13.20
N GLN A 2 20.69 -25.08 13.99
CA GLN A 2 19.55 -24.17 13.99
C GLN A 2 20.07 -22.81 13.54
N PRO A 3 19.39 -22.19 12.57
CA PRO A 3 18.83 -20.85 12.75
C PRO A 3 17.33 -20.89 12.39
N GLU A 4 16.41 -20.83 13.36
CA GLU A 4 15.68 -19.61 13.75
C GLU A 4 14.93 -18.96 12.57
N LEU A 5 13.73 -19.39 12.18
CA LEU A 5 12.47 -19.14 12.89
C LEU A 5 12.38 -17.71 13.47
N ALA A 6 12.64 -16.69 12.65
CA ALA A 6 12.11 -15.34 12.82
C ALA A 6 11.53 -14.90 11.45
N SER A 7 10.21 -14.72 11.31
CA SER A 7 9.57 -13.41 11.50
C SER A 7 10.22 -12.37 10.58
N ARG A 8 9.65 -11.86 9.49
CA ARG A 8 8.28 -11.59 9.05
C ARG A 8 8.39 -11.53 7.49
N GLU A 9 7.40 -11.52 6.61
CA GLU A 9 6.30 -10.58 6.44
C GLU A 9 5.46 -11.23 5.35
N ARG A 10 4.13 -11.28 5.52
CA ARG A 10 3.29 -11.39 4.33
C ARG A 10 3.56 -10.10 3.57
N ALA A 11 4.38 -10.14 2.52
CA ALA A 11 4.29 -9.16 1.46
C ALA A 11 2.85 -9.30 0.98
N THR A 12 1.99 -8.39 1.42
CA THR A 12 0.69 -8.27 0.81
C THR A 12 1.06 -7.72 -0.56
N ASP A 13 0.98 -8.57 -1.60
CA ASP A 13 1.16 -8.20 -3.00
C ASP A 13 0.15 -7.07 -3.30
N ILE A 14 0.53 -5.85 -2.96
CA ILE A 14 -0.19 -4.64 -3.32
C ILE A 14 0.80 -3.94 -4.22
N ASP A 15 0.67 -4.15 -5.52
CA ASP A 15 1.54 -3.47 -6.48
C ASP A 15 1.23 -1.97 -6.54
N ARG A 16 -0.05 -1.60 -6.35
CA ARG A 16 -0.53 -0.23 -6.56
C ARG A 16 -1.57 0.21 -5.54
N LEU A 17 -1.42 1.46 -5.10
CA LEU A 17 -2.32 2.16 -4.20
C LEU A 17 -2.92 3.40 -4.87
N PHE A 18 -4.13 3.75 -4.45
CA PHE A 18 -4.87 4.93 -4.84
C PHE A 18 -5.16 5.78 -3.61
N CYS A 19 -4.69 7.02 -3.60
CA CYS A 19 -5.04 7.97 -2.56
C CYS A 19 -6.36 8.66 -2.90
N ARG A 20 -7.36 8.57 -2.01
CA ARG A 20 -8.65 9.26 -2.18
C ARG A 20 -8.57 10.76 -1.91
N GLU A 21 -7.56 11.21 -1.16
CA GLU A 21 -7.41 12.61 -0.75
C GLU A 21 -6.88 13.46 -1.90
N CYS A 22 -5.76 13.07 -2.51
CA CYS A 22 -5.21 13.75 -3.69
C CYS A 22 -5.72 13.18 -5.02
N GLY A 23 -6.26 11.96 -5.04
CA GLY A 23 -6.71 11.28 -6.27
C GLY A 23 -5.58 10.62 -7.08
N GLU A 24 -4.37 10.55 -6.54
CA GLU A 24 -3.21 9.99 -7.23
C GLU A 24 -3.10 8.46 -7.08
N ARG A 25 -2.56 7.81 -8.12
CA ARG A 25 -2.27 6.37 -8.14
C ARG A 25 -0.77 6.18 -8.20
N PHE A 26 -0.23 5.39 -7.28
CA PHE A 26 1.21 5.17 -7.16
C PHE A 26 1.51 3.73 -6.78
N GLU A 27 2.76 3.34 -6.95
CA GLU A 27 3.25 2.02 -6.55
C GLU A 27 3.34 1.95 -5.04
N ALA A 28 2.93 0.83 -4.46
CA ALA A 28 2.92 0.70 -3.01
C ALA A 28 4.34 0.76 -2.43
N ASP A 29 5.34 0.33 -3.21
CA ASP A 29 6.77 0.46 -2.92
C ASP A 29 7.22 1.92 -2.78
N THR A 30 6.66 2.84 -3.57
CA THR A 30 6.93 4.29 -3.42
C THR A 30 6.25 4.88 -2.18
N ALA A 31 5.19 4.22 -1.70
CA ALA A 31 4.37 4.66 -0.58
C ALA A 31 4.84 4.13 0.77
N THR A 32 5.65 3.07 0.77
CA THR A 32 6.24 2.48 1.97
C THR A 32 7.63 1.95 1.65
N ASP A 33 8.63 2.37 2.41
CA ASP A 33 9.98 1.80 2.35
C ASP A 33 10.05 0.47 3.14
N ASP A 34 9.25 0.36 4.20
CA ASP A 34 9.30 -0.75 5.15
C ASP A 34 8.21 -1.84 4.95
N GLY A 35 7.34 -1.74 3.93
CA GLY A 35 6.26 -2.73 3.67
C GLY A 35 5.08 -2.77 4.66
N TRP A 36 5.07 -1.99 5.74
CA TRP A 36 4.02 -1.99 6.79
C TRP A 36 3.28 -0.66 6.93
N ARG A 37 3.89 0.46 6.53
CA ARG A 37 3.35 1.80 6.74
C ARG A 37 3.27 2.57 5.43
N TYR A 38 2.07 2.56 4.86
CA TYR A 38 1.79 3.21 3.59
C TYR A 38 1.32 4.65 3.81
N ARG A 39 2.01 5.60 3.17
CA ARG A 39 1.67 7.03 3.12
C ARG A 39 1.71 7.49 1.67
N CYS A 40 0.87 8.46 1.33
CA CYS A 40 0.95 9.13 0.05
C CYS A 40 2.34 9.78 -0.12
N PRO A 41 3.06 9.51 -1.22
CA PRO A 41 4.35 10.13 -1.47
C PRO A 41 4.25 11.63 -1.81
N ASN A 42 3.03 12.15 -1.99
CA ASN A 42 2.80 13.55 -2.28
C ASN A 42 2.95 14.41 -1.02
N GLU A 43 3.86 15.38 -1.03
CA GLU A 43 4.11 16.30 0.09
C GLU A 43 2.99 17.30 0.37
N ASP A 44 2.08 17.49 -0.59
CA ASP A 44 0.88 18.32 -0.46
C ASP A 44 -0.34 17.51 0.06
N CYS A 45 -0.15 16.23 0.40
CA CYS A 45 -1.20 15.31 0.82
C CYS A 45 -0.75 14.50 2.06
N ASP A 46 -1.56 14.50 3.12
CA ASP A 46 -1.24 13.76 4.35
C ASP A 46 -1.87 12.35 4.37
N GLY A 47 -2.61 11.99 3.30
CA GLY A 47 -3.27 10.70 3.12
C GLY A 47 -2.38 9.51 3.50
N SER A 48 -2.82 8.77 4.51
CA SER A 48 -2.06 7.68 5.13
C SER A 48 -2.99 6.52 5.49
N GLY A 49 -2.46 5.30 5.55
CA GLY A 49 -3.22 4.12 5.97
C GLY A 49 -3.96 3.43 4.83
N ILE A 50 -3.71 2.12 4.67
CA ILE A 50 -4.40 1.31 3.67
C ILE A 50 -5.83 1.04 4.13
N ARG A 51 -6.80 1.29 3.25
CA ARG A 51 -8.26 1.25 3.43
C ARG A 51 -8.82 2.38 4.29
N GLU A 52 -7.99 3.32 4.70
CA GLU A 52 -8.41 4.60 5.29
C GLU A 52 -8.46 5.64 4.17
N ASP A 53 -7.28 6.13 3.78
CA ASP A 53 -7.09 7.08 2.68
C ASP A 53 -6.47 6.46 1.43
N LEU A 54 -5.74 5.35 1.59
CA LEU A 54 -5.05 4.65 0.50
C LEU A 54 -5.73 3.33 0.16
N TYR A 55 -6.22 3.15 -1.07
CA TYR A 55 -6.96 1.94 -1.48
C TYR A 55 -6.15 1.13 -2.48
N PRO A 56 -6.01 -0.20 -2.30
CA PRO A 56 -5.34 -1.05 -3.28
C PRO A 56 -6.09 -1.05 -4.62
N VAL A 57 -5.36 -0.84 -5.71
CA VAL A 57 -5.96 -0.67 -7.04
C VAL A 57 -6.56 -1.98 -7.58
N GLU A 58 -6.03 -3.13 -7.15
CA GLU A 58 -6.61 -4.44 -7.46
C GLU A 58 -8.03 -4.61 -6.90
N ASP A 59 -8.37 -3.90 -5.82
CA ASP A 59 -9.69 -3.95 -5.17
C ASP A 59 -10.72 -3.02 -5.84
N VAL A 60 -10.27 -1.94 -6.52
CA VAL A 60 -11.16 -0.94 -7.16
C VAL A 60 -11.57 -1.28 -8.59
N LEU A 61 -11.30 -2.49 -9.08
CA LEU A 61 -12.00 -3.00 -10.26
C LEU A 61 -13.29 -3.69 -9.78
N PRO A 62 -14.49 -3.07 -9.90
CA PRO A 62 -15.70 -3.86 -9.86
C PRO A 62 -15.62 -4.85 -11.01
N SER A 63 -15.52 -6.13 -10.67
CA SER A 63 -15.69 -7.24 -11.59
C SER A 63 -17.12 -7.22 -12.14
N HIS A 64 -17.34 -6.37 -13.14
CA HIS A 64 -18.55 -6.35 -13.93
C HIS A 64 -18.17 -6.25 -15.41
N ARG A 65 -17.94 -7.42 -16.02
CA ARG A 65 -18.78 -7.91 -17.12
C ARG A 65 -18.44 -9.33 -17.53
#